data_AF-A0A3M7GEW2-F1
#
_entry.id   AF-A0A3M7GEW2-F1
#
_cell.length_a   1.000
_cell.length_b   1.000
_cell.length_c   1.000
_cell.angle_alpha   90.00
_cell.angle_beta   90.00
_cell.angle_gamma   90.00
#
_symmetry.space_group_name_H-M   'P 1'
#
loop_
_entity.id
_entity.type
_entity.pdbx_description
1 polymer ?
#
loop_
_entity_poly.entity_id
_entity_poly.type
_entity_poly.pdbx_seq_one_letter_code
_entity_poly.pdbx_strand_id
1 'polypeptide(L)'
;REVSGQQDSGPPAAPPPPPSGAGAPPPPPPLPNFDNGAPPPPPPPGGAPQGSAGPGDMGAVFEQLNRGEAVTSGLKKVDKSQMTHKNPALRAQDSGEAGRSKSPGPGIKPKPASMRQNSTPATPKKAEGKKELDGNKWLIENWDAPAQPIEIEVTLQQSVLITKCNKTTIILKGKANAVSIDNSPRTQILVETLVSSIDVIKSPNFAAQVTGTLPTIMLDQVDGASVFLSKETVERTEVFTSKCSSINVVLPPEKDEDDSSEVPVPEQIKTYVKGGKLVSEIVEHAG
;
A
#
# COMPACT_ATOMS: atom_id res chain seq x y z
N ARG A 1 70.74 27.32 25.17
CA ARG A 1 71.87 26.73 24.42
C ARG A 1 71.33 26.38 23.05
N GLU A 2 71.55 27.26 22.08
CA GLU A 2 71.27 27.02 20.67
C GLU A 2 71.98 25.75 20.19
N VAL A 3 71.31 24.97 19.34
CA VAL A 3 71.98 24.27 18.24
C VAL A 3 71.03 24.25 17.04
N SER A 4 71.41 25.04 16.05
CA SER A 4 70.89 25.07 14.69
C SER A 4 71.18 23.75 13.98
N GLY A 5 70.15 23.13 13.39
CA GLY A 5 70.25 21.97 12.51
C GLY A 5 69.91 22.38 11.08
N GLN A 6 70.95 22.43 10.26
CA GLN A 6 71.01 22.89 8.88
C GLN A 6 70.19 22.00 7.93
N GLN A 7 69.34 22.62 7.11
CA GLN A 7 68.69 22.01 5.94
C GLN A 7 69.75 21.63 4.91
N ASP A 8 69.77 20.35 4.50
CA ASP A 8 70.40 19.93 3.25
C ASP A 8 69.30 19.65 2.22
N SER A 9 69.47 20.23 1.05
CA SER A 9 68.46 20.34 -0.02
C SER A 9 68.91 19.51 -1.22
N GLY A 10 68.51 18.24 -1.23
CA GLY A 10 68.62 17.37 -2.41
C GLY A 10 67.44 17.59 -3.37
N PRO A 11 67.65 17.59 -4.70
CA PRO A 11 66.56 17.77 -5.65
C PRO A 11 65.61 16.56 -5.65
N PRO A 12 64.29 16.76 -5.79
CA PRO A 12 63.33 15.67 -5.83
C PRO A 12 63.44 14.90 -7.16
N ALA A 13 63.41 13.56 -7.06
CA ALA A 13 63.42 12.65 -8.20
C ALA A 13 62.13 12.79 -9.04
N ALA A 14 62.28 12.77 -10.37
CA ALA A 14 61.17 12.85 -11.32
C ALA A 14 60.31 11.56 -11.30
N PRO A 15 58.97 11.67 -11.54
CA PRO A 15 58.10 10.51 -11.61
C PRO A 15 58.31 9.73 -12.93
N PRO A 16 58.07 8.40 -12.93
CA PRO A 16 58.19 7.58 -14.14
C PRO A 16 57.09 7.90 -15.17
N PRO A 17 57.36 7.71 -16.47
CA PRO A 17 56.39 7.99 -17.54
C PRO A 17 55.23 6.98 -17.54
N PRO A 18 54.03 7.39 -18.01
CA PRO A 18 52.87 6.49 -18.10
C PRO A 18 53.07 5.45 -19.23
N PRO A 19 52.58 4.21 -19.06
CA PRO A 19 52.62 3.21 -20.13
C PRO A 19 51.67 3.57 -21.27
N SER A 20 52.21 3.54 -22.48
CA SER A 20 51.51 3.74 -23.75
C SER A 20 50.67 2.51 -24.14
N GLY A 21 49.37 2.73 -24.36
CA GLY A 21 48.55 2.09 -25.40
C GLY A 21 48.36 0.57 -25.42
N ALA A 22 47.16 0.11 -25.09
CA ALA A 22 46.60 -1.13 -25.61
C ALA A 22 45.06 -1.08 -25.74
N GLY A 23 44.57 -1.13 -26.97
CA GLY A 23 43.30 -1.76 -27.37
C GLY A 23 41.97 -1.03 -27.08
N ALA A 24 41.25 -0.66 -28.13
CA ALA A 24 39.81 -0.38 -28.04
C ALA A 24 39.03 -1.67 -27.65
N PRO A 25 37.92 -1.57 -26.91
CA PRO A 25 37.12 -2.74 -26.55
C PRO A 25 36.51 -3.38 -27.81
N PRO A 26 36.34 -4.72 -27.84
CA PRO A 26 35.76 -5.41 -28.98
C PRO A 26 34.31 -4.97 -29.25
N PRO A 27 33.85 -5.00 -30.51
CA PRO A 27 32.49 -4.62 -30.86
C PRO A 27 31.48 -5.56 -30.19
N PRO A 28 30.29 -5.04 -29.80
CA PRO A 28 29.24 -5.86 -29.22
C PRO A 28 28.76 -6.93 -30.22
N PRO A 29 28.35 -8.12 -29.73
CA PRO A 29 27.79 -9.16 -30.58
C PRO A 29 26.50 -8.66 -31.27
N PRO A 30 26.22 -9.14 -32.50
CA PRO A 30 25.00 -8.76 -33.22
C PRO A 30 23.76 -9.20 -32.44
N LEU A 31 22.79 -8.28 -32.34
CA LEU A 31 21.48 -8.53 -31.76
C LEU A 31 20.77 -9.69 -32.50
N PRO A 32 20.08 -10.60 -31.79
CA PRO A 32 19.26 -11.62 -32.43
C PRO A 32 18.21 -10.99 -33.34
N ASN A 33 18.18 -11.42 -34.60
CA ASN A 33 17.17 -11.01 -35.57
C ASN A 33 15.84 -11.68 -35.16
N PHE A 34 14.95 -10.94 -34.51
CA PHE A 34 13.58 -11.39 -34.27
C PHE A 34 12.83 -11.32 -35.60
N ASP A 35 12.90 -12.41 -36.36
CA ASP A 35 12.06 -12.63 -37.53
C ASP A 35 10.60 -12.66 -37.05
N ASN A 36 9.90 -11.55 -37.30
CA ASN A 36 8.57 -11.27 -36.82
C ASN A 36 7.58 -12.05 -37.70
N GLY A 37 7.54 -13.38 -37.50
CA GLY A 37 6.55 -14.25 -38.11
C GLY A 37 5.16 -13.85 -37.63
N ALA A 38 4.28 -13.49 -38.57
CA ALA A 38 2.89 -13.15 -38.29
C ALA A 38 2.21 -14.26 -37.47
N PRO A 39 1.41 -13.92 -36.45
CA PRO A 39 0.72 -14.93 -35.66
C PRO A 39 -0.29 -15.71 -36.52
N PRO A 40 -0.47 -17.02 -36.29
CA PRO A 40 -1.39 -17.83 -37.07
C PRO A 40 -2.85 -17.32 -36.91
N PRO A 41 -3.67 -17.45 -37.97
CA PRO A 41 -5.05 -16.96 -37.95
C PRO A 41 -5.89 -17.70 -36.89
N PRO A 42 -6.86 -17.01 -36.27
CA PRO A 42 -7.71 -17.60 -35.26
C PRO A 42 -8.57 -18.74 -35.84
N PRO A 43 -8.86 -19.80 -35.05
CA PRO A 43 -9.71 -20.89 -35.50
C PRO A 43 -11.15 -20.42 -35.76
N PRO A 44 -11.88 -21.09 -36.69
CA PRO A 44 -13.24 -20.70 -37.05
C PRO A 44 -14.21 -20.84 -35.86
N PRO A 45 -15.25 -20.00 -35.76
CA PRO A 45 -16.22 -20.06 -34.65
C PRO A 45 -16.96 -21.40 -34.63
N GLY A 46 -16.68 -22.22 -33.62
CA GLY A 46 -17.45 -23.41 -33.30
C GLY A 46 -18.84 -23.04 -32.78
N GLY A 47 -19.85 -23.80 -33.23
CA GLY A 47 -21.26 -23.60 -32.89
C GLY A 47 -21.54 -23.59 -31.38
N ALA A 48 -22.52 -22.76 -31.00
CA ALA A 48 -22.94 -22.55 -29.63
C ALA A 48 -23.43 -23.85 -28.95
N PRO A 49 -23.00 -24.14 -27.71
CA PRO A 49 -23.64 -25.13 -26.86
C PRO A 49 -25.03 -24.64 -26.43
N GLN A 50 -26.02 -25.51 -26.55
CA GLN A 50 -27.40 -25.30 -26.16
C GLN A 50 -27.47 -25.19 -24.62
N GLY A 51 -27.54 -23.96 -24.12
CA GLY A 51 -27.68 -23.66 -22.70
C GLY A 51 -29.09 -23.95 -22.20
N SER A 52 -29.22 -24.96 -21.36
CA SER A 52 -30.43 -25.26 -20.57
C SER A 52 -30.76 -24.11 -19.62
N ALA A 53 -31.96 -23.56 -19.76
CA ALA A 53 -32.49 -22.48 -18.93
C ALA A 53 -32.69 -22.93 -17.47
N GLY A 54 -31.97 -22.28 -16.56
CA GLY A 54 -32.29 -22.22 -15.13
C GLY A 54 -33.01 -20.90 -14.80
N PRO A 55 -33.87 -20.86 -13.78
CA PRO A 55 -34.83 -19.78 -13.57
C PRO A 55 -34.15 -18.54 -12.97
N GLY A 56 -34.03 -17.49 -13.78
CA GLY A 56 -33.50 -16.18 -13.40
C GLY A 56 -34.00 -15.13 -14.37
N ASP A 57 -35.27 -14.76 -14.19
CA ASP A 57 -36.06 -13.89 -15.06
C ASP A 57 -35.56 -12.43 -15.05
N MET A 58 -34.47 -12.16 -15.77
CA MET A 58 -34.04 -10.79 -16.10
C MET A 58 -34.85 -10.19 -17.26
N GLY A 59 -35.70 -10.97 -17.94
CA GLY A 59 -36.61 -10.51 -18.99
C GLY A 59 -37.77 -9.68 -18.43
N ALA A 60 -38.38 -10.14 -17.33
CA ALA A 60 -39.45 -9.40 -16.65
C ALA A 60 -39.02 -8.04 -16.10
N VAL A 61 -37.74 -7.89 -15.72
CA VAL A 61 -37.20 -6.61 -15.24
C VAL A 61 -37.12 -5.59 -16.38
N PHE A 62 -36.71 -6.01 -17.57
CA PHE A 62 -36.68 -5.14 -18.75
C PHE A 62 -38.09 -4.81 -19.28
N GLU A 63 -39.05 -5.74 -19.23
CA GLU A 63 -40.46 -5.45 -19.53
C GLU A 63 -41.11 -4.50 -18.51
N GLN A 64 -40.68 -4.55 -17.26
CA GLN A 64 -41.17 -3.65 -16.21
C GLN A 64 -40.58 -2.24 -16.33
N LEU A 65 -39.36 -2.09 -16.87
CA LEU A 65 -38.77 -0.79 -17.20
C LEU A 65 -39.46 -0.12 -18.40
N ASN A 66 -39.90 -0.89 -19.40
CA ASN A 66 -40.55 -0.35 -20.61
C ASN A 66 -42.02 0.07 -20.41
N ARG A 67 -42.57 0.02 -19.18
CA ARG A 67 -43.97 0.38 -18.88
C ARG A 67 -44.26 1.89 -18.79
N GLY A 68 -43.25 2.75 -18.86
CA GLY A 68 -43.41 4.20 -18.98
C GLY A 68 -44.40 4.82 -17.97
N GLU A 69 -45.26 5.74 -18.42
CA GLU A 69 -46.23 6.49 -17.58
C GLU A 69 -47.24 5.59 -16.82
N ALA A 70 -47.45 4.35 -17.29
CA ALA A 70 -48.39 3.40 -16.68
C ALA A 70 -47.88 2.80 -15.34
N VAL A 71 -46.62 3.05 -14.94
CA VAL A 71 -46.09 2.65 -13.63
C VAL A 71 -46.84 3.31 -12.46
N THR A 72 -47.44 4.49 -12.70
CA THR A 72 -48.14 5.25 -11.66
C THR A 72 -49.53 4.69 -11.31
N SER A 73 -50.10 3.84 -12.16
CA SER A 73 -51.43 3.21 -11.97
C SER A 73 -51.48 2.22 -10.81
N GLY A 74 -50.34 1.66 -10.41
CA GLY A 74 -50.23 0.67 -9.32
C GLY A 74 -50.00 1.27 -7.94
N LEU A 75 -49.80 2.59 -7.84
CA LEU A 75 -49.54 3.27 -6.58
C LEU A 75 -50.87 3.59 -5.89
N LYS A 76 -50.97 3.24 -4.61
CA LYS A 76 -52.15 3.54 -3.78
C LYS A 76 -52.37 5.05 -3.74
N LYS A 77 -53.54 5.50 -4.22
CA LYS A 77 -53.91 6.91 -4.15
C LYS A 77 -54.06 7.32 -2.69
N VAL A 78 -53.33 8.36 -2.30
CA VAL A 78 -53.33 8.90 -0.95
C VAL A 78 -54.52 9.85 -0.81
N ASP A 79 -55.48 9.49 0.02
CA ASP A 79 -56.62 10.35 0.34
C ASP A 79 -56.18 11.64 1.04
N LYS A 80 -56.91 12.74 0.82
CA LYS A 80 -56.61 14.06 1.41
C LYS A 80 -56.46 14.05 2.93
N SER A 81 -57.10 13.09 3.61
CA SER A 81 -57.01 12.88 5.06
C SER A 81 -55.65 12.34 5.52
N GLN A 82 -54.80 11.83 4.63
CA GLN A 82 -53.46 11.32 4.91
C GLN A 82 -52.35 12.29 4.47
N MET A 83 -52.71 13.46 3.94
CA MET A 83 -51.76 14.52 3.61
C MET A 83 -51.52 15.40 4.84
N THR A 84 -50.36 15.23 5.47
CA THR A 84 -49.96 15.96 6.69
C THR A 84 -49.90 17.49 6.52
N HIS A 85 -49.82 18.02 5.29
CA HIS A 85 -49.89 19.47 5.03
C HIS A 85 -51.33 20.02 4.90
N LYS A 86 -52.34 19.16 4.70
CA LYS A 86 -53.75 19.57 4.54
C LYS A 86 -54.60 19.30 5.78
N ASN A 87 -54.07 18.56 6.74
CA ASN A 87 -54.77 18.23 7.98
C ASN A 87 -53.89 18.56 9.19
N PRO A 88 -54.02 19.75 9.79
CA PRO A 88 -53.20 20.22 10.90
C PRO A 88 -53.19 19.28 12.13
N ALA A 89 -54.24 18.49 12.32
CA ALA A 89 -54.35 17.52 13.42
C ALA A 89 -53.33 16.37 13.35
N LEU A 90 -52.85 16.01 12.14
CA LEU A 90 -51.82 14.97 11.97
C LEU A 90 -50.40 15.46 12.30
N ARG A 91 -50.20 16.78 12.40
CA ARG A 91 -48.90 17.38 12.72
C ARG A 91 -48.64 17.44 14.24
N ALA A 92 -49.70 17.41 15.03
CA ALA A 92 -49.64 17.47 16.49
C ALA A 92 -49.32 16.12 17.17
N GLN A 93 -49.28 15.01 16.42
CA GLN A 93 -48.97 13.67 16.96
C GLN A 93 -47.48 13.29 16.91
N ASP A 94 -46.59 14.14 16.39
CA ASP A 94 -45.15 13.86 16.28
C ASP A 94 -44.29 14.57 17.35
N SER A 95 -44.93 15.20 18.33
CA SER A 95 -44.25 15.79 19.50
C SER A 95 -44.78 15.17 20.80
N GLY A 96 -44.10 14.14 21.29
CA GLY A 96 -44.34 13.61 22.64
C GLY A 96 -43.86 12.19 22.85
N GLU A 97 -42.78 12.03 23.62
CA GLU A 97 -42.40 10.78 24.28
C GLU A 97 -43.58 10.17 25.05
N ALA A 98 -43.79 8.86 24.87
CA ALA A 98 -44.25 7.84 25.83
C ALA A 98 -45.22 6.83 25.22
N GLY A 99 -44.94 5.54 25.46
CA GLY A 99 -45.97 4.50 25.60
C GLY A 99 -46.63 3.97 24.32
N ARG A 100 -45.94 3.12 23.57
CA ARG A 100 -46.49 2.37 22.43
C ARG A 100 -47.54 1.35 22.90
N SER A 101 -48.82 1.74 22.89
CA SER A 101 -49.95 0.83 23.07
C SER A 101 -50.26 0.12 21.74
N LYS A 102 -50.16 -1.22 21.75
CA LYS A 102 -50.52 -2.10 20.63
C LYS A 102 -52.04 -2.16 20.50
N SER A 103 -52.60 -1.73 19.38
CA SER A 103 -53.96 -2.10 18.96
C SER A 103 -53.91 -3.31 18.00
N PRO A 104 -54.88 -4.24 18.04
CA PRO A 104 -54.83 -5.49 17.28
C PRO A 104 -55.27 -5.27 15.83
N GLY A 105 -54.37 -5.45 14.88
CA GLY A 105 -54.69 -5.47 13.45
C GLY A 105 -55.20 -6.85 12.98
N PRO A 106 -55.93 -6.94 11.85
CA PRO A 106 -56.54 -8.17 11.35
C PRO A 106 -55.48 -9.23 10.95
N GLY A 107 -55.72 -10.48 11.32
CA GLY A 107 -54.77 -11.59 11.20
C GLY A 107 -54.32 -11.89 9.76
N ILE A 108 -53.02 -11.77 9.51
CA ILE A 108 -52.36 -12.16 8.26
C ILE A 108 -51.74 -13.55 8.45
N LYS A 109 -52.19 -14.51 7.65
CA LYS A 109 -51.65 -15.88 7.57
C LYS A 109 -50.15 -15.84 7.19
N PRO A 110 -49.29 -16.73 7.71
CA PRO A 110 -47.85 -16.68 7.44
C PRO A 110 -47.54 -16.90 5.96
N LYS A 111 -46.76 -15.99 5.34
CA LYS A 111 -46.18 -16.20 4.01
C LYS A 111 -44.99 -17.16 4.09
N PRO A 112 -44.77 -18.02 3.08
CA PRO A 112 -43.70 -19.02 3.07
C PRO A 112 -42.30 -18.39 3.03
N ALA A 113 -41.32 -19.12 3.59
CA ALA A 113 -39.98 -18.67 3.97
C ALA A 113 -39.03 -18.29 2.81
N SER A 114 -39.49 -18.21 1.56
CA SER A 114 -38.62 -18.05 0.38
C SER A 114 -38.48 -16.61 -0.15
N MET A 115 -39.02 -15.59 0.53
CA MET A 115 -38.94 -14.18 0.10
C MET A 115 -38.44 -13.22 1.20
N ARG A 116 -37.71 -13.72 2.19
CA ARG A 116 -36.90 -12.84 3.04
C ARG A 116 -35.62 -12.48 2.30
N GLN A 117 -35.74 -11.56 1.34
CA GLN A 117 -34.59 -10.86 0.80
C GLN A 117 -34.05 -9.99 1.94
N ASN A 118 -32.99 -10.49 2.58
CA ASN A 118 -32.31 -9.85 3.69
C ASN A 118 -31.63 -8.57 3.18
N SER A 119 -32.36 -7.46 3.14
CA SER A 119 -31.82 -6.12 2.96
C SER A 119 -31.21 -5.65 4.29
N THR A 120 -30.17 -6.33 4.74
CA THR A 120 -29.14 -5.70 5.56
C THR A 120 -28.01 -5.31 4.61
N PRO A 121 -27.42 -4.10 4.72
CA PRO A 121 -26.16 -3.84 4.03
C PRO A 121 -25.20 -4.92 4.48
N ALA A 122 -24.86 -5.85 3.57
CA ALA A 122 -23.81 -6.81 3.83
C ALA A 122 -22.54 -5.98 3.95
N THR A 123 -22.17 -5.65 5.20
CA THR A 123 -20.81 -5.28 5.50
C THR A 123 -19.95 -6.39 4.91
N PRO A 124 -19.03 -6.08 3.97
CA PRO A 124 -18.17 -7.09 3.40
C PRO A 124 -17.53 -7.83 4.58
N LYS A 125 -17.65 -9.16 4.59
CA LYS A 125 -17.06 -10.02 5.62
C LYS A 125 -15.59 -9.62 5.72
N LYS A 126 -15.21 -8.96 6.83
CA LYS A 126 -13.84 -8.57 7.11
C LYS A 126 -13.02 -9.86 7.05
N ALA A 127 -12.09 -9.93 6.10
CA ALA A 127 -11.19 -11.07 6.00
C ALA A 127 -10.49 -11.24 7.35
N GLU A 128 -10.45 -12.47 7.85
CA GLU A 128 -9.81 -12.75 9.13
C GLU A 128 -8.31 -12.54 8.99
N GLY A 129 -7.71 -11.97 10.03
CA GLY A 129 -6.27 -11.75 10.10
C GLY A 129 -5.54 -13.08 9.97
N LYS A 130 -4.58 -13.14 9.04
CA LYS A 130 -3.85 -14.36 8.69
C LYS A 130 -2.38 -14.19 9.08
N LYS A 131 -1.81 -15.22 9.70
CA LYS A 131 -0.40 -15.32 10.05
C LYS A 131 0.04 -16.76 9.82
N GLU A 132 0.74 -17.02 8.73
CA GLU A 132 1.22 -18.37 8.41
C GLU A 132 2.63 -18.33 7.82
N LEU A 133 3.35 -19.45 7.97
CA LEU A 133 4.62 -19.68 7.33
C LEU A 133 4.39 -20.61 6.13
N ASP A 134 4.56 -20.09 4.92
CA ASP A 134 4.50 -20.84 3.67
C ASP A 134 5.93 -21.08 3.17
N GLY A 135 6.45 -22.28 3.40
CA GLY A 135 7.84 -22.63 3.13
C GLY A 135 8.80 -21.75 3.94
N ASN A 136 9.48 -20.82 3.27
CA ASN A 136 10.38 -19.85 3.88
C ASN A 136 9.80 -18.42 3.94
N LYS A 137 8.51 -18.24 3.64
CA LYS A 137 7.87 -16.93 3.59
C LYS A 137 6.80 -16.81 4.67
N TRP A 138 6.97 -15.86 5.57
CA TRP A 138 5.91 -15.46 6.48
C TRP A 138 4.89 -14.60 5.75
N LEU A 139 3.61 -14.98 5.82
CA LEU A 139 2.48 -14.25 5.27
C LEU A 139 1.67 -13.65 6.44
N ILE A 140 1.66 -12.32 6.53
CA ILE A 140 0.87 -11.56 7.50
C ILE A 140 -0.14 -10.72 6.71
N GLU A 141 -1.41 -11.10 6.76
CA GLU A 141 -2.41 -10.54 5.85
C GLU A 141 -3.70 -10.15 6.55
N ASN A 142 -4.38 -9.12 6.05
CA ASN A 142 -5.75 -8.74 6.41
C ASN A 142 -5.97 -8.40 7.89
N TRP A 143 -4.93 -8.01 8.63
CA TRP A 143 -5.08 -7.50 9.98
C TRP A 143 -5.62 -6.07 9.96
N ASP A 144 -6.55 -5.74 10.83
CA ASP A 144 -7.10 -4.39 10.89
C ASP A 144 -7.41 -4.01 12.33
N ALA A 145 -6.54 -3.13 12.83
CA ALA A 145 -6.49 -2.62 14.20
C ALA A 145 -6.54 -3.73 15.27
N PRO A 146 -5.64 -4.73 15.24
CA PRO A 146 -5.55 -5.69 16.34
C PRO A 146 -5.18 -4.97 17.63
N ALA A 147 -5.74 -5.42 18.76
CA ALA A 147 -5.48 -4.83 20.06
C ALA A 147 -4.05 -5.09 20.56
N GLN A 148 -3.40 -6.13 20.05
CA GLN A 148 -2.05 -6.54 20.44
C GLN A 148 -1.13 -6.57 19.22
N PRO A 149 0.18 -6.29 19.39
CA PRO A 149 1.15 -6.45 18.32
C PRO A 149 1.22 -7.90 17.82
N ILE A 150 1.52 -8.06 16.54
CA ILE A 150 1.75 -9.36 15.92
C ILE A 150 3.23 -9.66 16.02
N GLU A 151 3.59 -10.60 16.88
CA GLU A 151 4.97 -11.06 17.02
C GLU A 151 5.23 -12.31 16.18
N ILE A 152 6.35 -12.32 15.46
CA ILE A 152 6.91 -13.49 14.80
C ILE A 152 8.43 -13.59 15.02
N GLU A 153 8.89 -14.81 15.25
CA GLU A 153 10.32 -15.14 15.25
C GLU A 153 10.73 -15.50 13.83
N VAL A 154 11.80 -14.87 13.35
CA VAL A 154 12.29 -15.02 11.97
C VAL A 154 13.70 -15.57 11.95
N THR A 155 13.99 -16.36 10.91
CA THR A 155 15.32 -16.91 10.65
C THR A 155 15.92 -16.34 9.38
N LEU A 156 17.25 -16.45 9.23
CA LEU A 156 18.00 -15.75 8.18
C LEU A 156 17.53 -16.09 6.76
N GLN A 157 17.04 -17.31 6.56
CA GLN A 157 16.54 -17.79 5.27
C GLN A 157 15.10 -17.36 4.99
N GLN A 158 14.39 -16.83 5.99
CA GLN A 158 12.99 -16.47 5.88
C GLN A 158 12.82 -15.04 5.38
N SER A 159 11.76 -14.81 4.60
CA SER A 159 11.32 -13.48 4.18
C SER A 159 9.91 -13.23 4.71
N VAL A 160 9.57 -11.97 4.96
CA VAL A 160 8.25 -11.60 5.48
C VAL A 160 7.48 -10.80 4.44
N LEU A 161 6.24 -11.19 4.19
CA LEU A 161 5.30 -10.46 3.34
C LEU A 161 4.11 -10.02 4.17
N ILE A 162 3.91 -8.71 4.23
CA ILE A 162 2.83 -8.05 4.96
C ILE A 162 1.90 -7.42 3.93
N THR A 163 0.64 -7.84 3.88
CA THR A 163 -0.34 -7.29 2.92
C THR A 163 -1.64 -6.91 3.60
N LYS A 164 -2.28 -5.83 3.12
CA LYS A 164 -3.63 -5.43 3.57
C LYS A 164 -3.77 -5.28 5.08
N CYS A 165 -2.71 -4.88 5.77
CA CYS A 165 -2.71 -4.65 7.21
C CYS A 165 -3.00 -3.17 7.51
N ASN A 166 -3.98 -2.87 8.36
CA ASN A 166 -4.35 -1.51 8.72
C ASN A 166 -4.11 -1.28 10.21
N LYS A 167 -3.44 -0.18 10.59
CA LYS A 167 -3.19 0.18 12.00
C LYS A 167 -2.62 -0.99 12.81
N THR A 168 -1.63 -1.67 12.26
CA THR A 168 -1.10 -2.91 12.81
C THR A 168 0.36 -2.73 13.18
N THR A 169 0.72 -3.14 14.39
CA THR A 169 2.12 -3.20 14.84
C THR A 169 2.62 -4.62 14.71
N ILE A 170 3.76 -4.81 14.04
CA ILE A 170 4.36 -6.12 13.76
C ILE A 170 5.78 -6.11 14.30
N ILE A 171 6.12 -7.12 15.09
CA ILE A 171 7.44 -7.24 15.72
C ILE A 171 8.12 -8.49 15.14
N LEU A 172 9.25 -8.27 14.46
CA LEU A 172 10.08 -9.30 13.87
C LEU A 172 11.31 -9.52 14.75
N LYS A 173 11.30 -10.62 15.50
CA LYS A 173 12.41 -10.99 16.41
C LYS A 173 13.39 -11.89 15.68
N GLY A 174 14.68 -11.58 15.75
CA GLY A 174 15.75 -12.27 15.04
C GLY A 174 16.12 -11.63 13.70
N LYS A 175 16.79 -12.43 12.87
CA LYS A 175 17.38 -11.98 11.61
C LYS A 175 16.61 -12.57 10.44
N ALA A 176 15.98 -11.75 9.60
CA ALA A 176 15.32 -12.18 8.36
C ALA A 176 16.13 -11.79 7.12
N ASN A 177 15.77 -12.36 5.97
CA ASN A 177 16.35 -11.97 4.70
C ASN A 177 15.86 -10.59 4.26
N ALA A 178 14.53 -10.46 4.08
CA ALA A 178 13.86 -9.28 3.54
C ALA A 178 12.45 -9.13 4.14
N VAL A 179 11.91 -7.92 4.11
CA VAL A 179 10.52 -7.61 4.46
C VAL A 179 9.88 -6.83 3.32
N SER A 180 8.76 -7.33 2.80
CA SER A 180 7.96 -6.63 1.80
C SER A 180 6.58 -6.31 2.36
N ILE A 181 6.17 -5.05 2.24
CA ILE A 181 4.91 -4.52 2.77
C ILE A 181 4.13 -3.90 1.61
N ASP A 182 2.91 -4.37 1.38
CA ASP A 182 2.04 -3.84 0.33
C ASP A 182 0.66 -3.48 0.89
N ASN A 183 0.14 -2.33 0.44
CA ASN A 183 -1.23 -1.88 0.72
C ASN A 183 -1.60 -1.96 2.22
N SER A 184 -0.70 -1.52 3.09
CA SER A 184 -0.79 -1.72 4.54
C SER A 184 -0.74 -0.40 5.32
N PRO A 185 -1.79 0.44 5.24
CA PRO A 185 -1.79 1.79 5.81
C PRO A 185 -1.65 1.80 7.34
N ARG A 186 -0.87 2.76 7.87
CA ARG A 186 -0.60 2.91 9.32
C ARG A 186 -0.01 1.66 9.96
N THR A 187 0.74 0.87 9.18
CA THR A 187 1.47 -0.28 9.70
C THR A 187 2.79 0.19 10.32
N GLN A 188 3.14 -0.38 11.45
CA GLN A 188 4.39 -0.13 12.14
C GLN A 188 5.16 -1.45 12.25
N ILE A 189 6.44 -1.45 11.91
CA ILE A 189 7.30 -2.61 12.07
C ILE A 189 8.45 -2.33 13.03
N LEU A 190 8.74 -3.28 13.91
CA LEU A 190 9.96 -3.34 14.69
C LEU A 190 10.78 -4.52 14.18
N VAL A 191 12.01 -4.27 13.73
CA VAL A 191 12.87 -5.26 13.09
C VAL A 191 14.25 -5.21 13.73
N GLU A 192 14.80 -6.38 14.06
CA GLU A 192 16.18 -6.45 14.52
C GLU A 192 17.17 -6.35 13.37
N THR A 193 17.30 -7.39 12.55
CA THR A 193 18.28 -7.40 11.46
C THR A 193 17.68 -7.93 10.16
N LEU A 194 18.00 -7.25 9.06
CA LEU A 194 17.73 -7.72 7.71
C LEU A 194 19.01 -7.87 6.92
N VAL A 195 19.07 -8.95 6.14
CA VAL A 195 20.21 -9.22 5.24
C VAL A 195 20.16 -8.30 4.02
N SER A 196 18.97 -7.94 3.57
CA SER A 196 18.76 -7.23 2.29
C SER A 196 17.99 -5.91 2.45
N SER A 197 16.66 -5.92 2.35
CA SER A 197 15.86 -4.71 2.29
C SER A 197 14.55 -4.76 3.06
N ILE A 198 14.01 -3.57 3.30
CA ILE A 198 12.59 -3.33 3.56
C ILE A 198 12.00 -2.67 2.31
N ASP A 199 11.01 -3.31 1.71
CA ASP A 199 10.27 -2.77 0.56
C ASP A 199 8.86 -2.40 1.00
N VAL A 200 8.45 -1.14 0.85
CA VAL A 200 7.16 -0.63 1.27
C VAL A 200 6.44 -0.01 0.10
N ILE A 201 5.26 -0.55 -0.24
CA ILE A 201 4.48 -0.16 -1.39
C ILE A 201 3.07 0.23 -0.93
N LYS A 202 2.56 1.39 -1.37
CA LYS A 202 1.16 1.83 -1.14
C LYS A 202 0.70 1.78 0.32
N SER A 203 1.59 2.10 1.25
CA SER A 203 1.35 1.95 2.69
C SER A 203 1.55 3.28 3.39
N PRO A 204 0.57 4.21 3.34
CA PRO A 204 0.71 5.55 3.89
C PRO A 204 0.76 5.54 5.43
N ASN A 205 1.40 6.55 6.01
CA ASN A 205 1.66 6.68 7.46
C ASN A 205 2.40 5.47 8.04
N PHE A 206 3.40 4.98 7.31
CA PHE A 206 4.20 3.84 7.72
C PHE A 206 5.23 4.23 8.79
N ALA A 207 5.57 3.32 9.69
CA ALA A 207 6.74 3.50 10.55
C ALA A 207 7.57 2.22 10.63
N ALA A 208 8.88 2.36 10.63
CA ALA A 208 9.81 1.26 10.86
C ALA A 208 10.84 1.63 11.90
N GLN A 209 11.10 0.74 12.84
CA GLN A 209 12.21 0.86 13.77
C GLN A 209 13.16 -0.33 13.57
N VAL A 210 14.44 -0.03 13.37
CA VAL A 210 15.51 -1.01 13.22
C VAL A 210 16.38 -0.97 14.46
N THR A 211 16.61 -2.11 15.12
CA THR A 211 17.50 -2.18 16.30
C THR A 211 18.89 -2.71 15.98
N GLY A 212 19.03 -3.54 14.94
CA GLY A 212 20.30 -4.10 14.44
C GLY A 212 20.64 -3.54 13.06
N THR A 213 20.96 -4.40 12.07
CA THR A 213 21.43 -3.95 10.74
C THR A 213 20.35 -3.96 9.64
N LEU A 214 20.33 -2.92 8.78
CA LEU A 214 19.50 -2.85 7.57
C LEU A 214 20.26 -2.18 6.41
N PRO A 215 20.55 -2.88 5.30
CA PRO A 215 21.25 -2.26 4.18
C PRO A 215 20.41 -1.29 3.32
N THR A 216 19.15 -1.62 3.06
CA THR A 216 18.37 -0.89 2.04
C THR A 216 16.91 -0.70 2.44
N ILE A 217 16.39 0.50 2.21
CA ILE A 217 14.97 0.83 2.36
C ILE A 217 14.45 1.27 1.00
N MET A 218 13.37 0.64 0.54
CA MET A 218 12.69 1.02 -0.70
C MET A 218 11.26 1.43 -0.38
N LEU A 219 10.88 2.66 -0.72
CA LEU A 219 9.55 3.20 -0.51
C LEU A 219 8.96 3.57 -1.88
N ASP A 220 7.80 3.01 -2.23
CA ASP A 220 7.06 3.32 -3.45
C ASP A 220 5.60 3.68 -3.13
N GLN A 221 5.14 4.83 -3.61
CA GLN A 221 3.75 5.29 -3.38
C GLN A 221 3.38 5.34 -1.89
N VAL A 222 4.34 5.73 -1.05
CA VAL A 222 4.16 5.92 0.40
C VAL A 222 4.02 7.40 0.69
N ASP A 223 2.92 7.78 1.33
CA ASP A 223 2.65 9.14 1.79
C ASP A 223 2.69 9.16 3.32
N GLY A 224 3.71 9.80 3.87
CA GLY A 224 4.05 9.77 5.30
C GLY A 224 4.78 8.49 5.69
N ALA A 225 6.06 8.60 6.02
CA ALA A 225 6.80 7.52 6.67
C ALA A 225 7.85 8.05 7.65
N SER A 226 8.03 7.36 8.77
CA SER A 226 9.12 7.61 9.73
C SER A 226 9.94 6.34 9.91
N VAL A 227 11.22 6.39 9.57
CA VAL A 227 12.12 5.23 9.69
C VAL A 227 13.24 5.52 10.69
N PHE A 228 13.20 4.83 11.83
CA PHE A 228 14.16 4.94 12.92
C PHE A 228 15.32 3.97 12.71
N LEU A 229 16.52 4.51 12.50
CA LEU A 229 17.73 3.72 12.29
C LEU A 229 18.46 3.45 13.61
N SER A 230 19.17 2.32 13.67
CA SER A 230 20.10 2.02 14.76
C SER A 230 21.48 2.60 14.48
N LYS A 231 22.33 2.72 15.51
CA LYS A 231 23.73 3.15 15.37
C LYS A 231 24.54 2.25 14.43
N GLU A 232 24.19 0.96 14.32
CA GLU A 232 24.86 -0.02 13.45
C GLU A 232 24.56 0.18 11.96
N THR A 233 23.51 0.93 11.65
CA THR A 233 22.87 1.00 10.33
C THR A 233 23.09 2.35 9.63
N VAL A 234 23.44 3.40 10.40
CA VAL A 234 23.57 4.79 9.90
C VAL A 234 24.53 4.92 8.73
N GLU A 235 25.69 4.24 8.75
CA GLU A 235 26.72 4.43 7.73
C GLU A 235 26.46 3.67 6.42
N ARG A 236 25.54 2.70 6.42
CA ARG A 236 25.36 1.75 5.32
C ARG A 236 24.00 1.83 4.64
N THR A 237 23.01 2.45 5.28
CA THR A 237 21.62 2.40 4.78
C THR A 237 21.43 3.28 3.57
N GLU A 238 20.94 2.67 2.50
CA GLU A 238 20.48 3.39 1.32
C GLU A 238 18.95 3.48 1.34
N VAL A 239 18.42 4.69 1.07
CA VAL A 239 16.98 4.92 1.00
C VAL A 239 16.61 5.28 -0.44
N PHE A 240 15.76 4.46 -1.05
CA PHE A 240 15.21 4.68 -2.37
C PHE A 240 13.74 5.08 -2.24
N THR A 241 13.37 6.20 -2.83
CA THR A 241 11.99 6.69 -2.85
C THR A 241 11.47 6.81 -4.27
N SER A 242 10.21 6.44 -4.47
CA SER A 242 9.50 6.55 -5.74
C SER A 242 8.07 6.98 -5.48
N LYS A 243 7.68 8.16 -5.98
CA LYS A 243 6.31 8.71 -5.82
C LYS A 243 5.89 8.77 -4.35
N CYS A 244 6.82 9.14 -3.48
CA CYS A 244 6.61 9.30 -2.04
C CYS A 244 6.54 10.78 -1.66
N SER A 245 5.92 11.05 -0.51
CA SER A 245 5.84 12.37 0.11
C SER A 245 5.98 12.25 1.63
N SER A 246 6.50 13.29 2.29
CA SER A 246 6.62 13.34 3.77
C SER A 246 7.37 12.14 4.37
N ILE A 247 8.53 11.79 3.82
CA ILE A 247 9.37 10.71 4.31
C ILE A 247 10.45 11.28 5.23
N ASN A 248 10.54 10.77 6.45
CA ASN A 248 11.54 11.18 7.44
C ASN A 248 12.37 9.97 7.88
N VAL A 249 13.69 10.16 7.90
CA VAL A 249 14.65 9.21 8.46
C VAL A 249 15.09 9.75 9.81
N VAL A 250 14.87 8.98 10.87
CA VAL A 250 15.25 9.36 12.23
C VAL A 250 16.60 8.71 12.53
N LEU A 251 17.61 9.55 12.68
CA LEU A 251 18.97 9.17 13.01
C LEU A 251 19.10 8.97 14.53
N PRO A 252 19.79 7.91 14.97
CA PRO A 252 20.05 7.69 16.39
C PRO A 252 20.96 8.81 16.92
N PRO A 253 20.89 9.11 18.22
CA PRO A 253 21.72 10.13 18.81
C PRO A 253 23.20 9.73 18.82
N GLU A 254 24.10 10.69 18.67
CA GLU A 254 25.55 10.45 18.72
C GLU A 254 25.98 9.95 20.10
N LYS A 255 25.38 10.49 21.17
CA LYS A 255 25.58 10.08 22.56
C LYS A 255 24.25 9.65 23.17
N ASP A 256 24.28 8.76 24.15
CA ASP A 256 23.06 8.18 24.73
C ASP A 256 22.16 9.18 25.48
N GLU A 257 22.67 10.38 25.78
CA GLU A 257 21.92 11.47 26.43
C GLU A 257 21.30 12.48 25.42
N ASP A 258 21.64 12.38 24.14
CA ASP A 258 21.15 13.30 23.11
C ASP A 258 19.82 12.79 22.51
N ASP A 259 19.03 13.73 21.97
CA ASP A 259 17.81 13.40 21.24
C ASP A 259 18.12 12.86 19.84
N SER A 260 17.23 12.00 19.33
CA SER A 260 17.31 11.54 17.93
C SER A 260 17.01 12.69 16.97
N SER A 261 17.65 12.69 15.80
CA SER A 261 17.48 13.74 14.79
C SER A 261 16.57 13.27 13.66
N GLU A 262 15.54 14.03 13.35
CA GLU A 262 14.63 13.74 12.23
C GLU A 262 15.12 14.45 10.96
N VAL A 263 15.43 13.67 9.92
CA VAL A 263 15.96 14.18 8.66
C VAL A 263 14.95 13.88 7.54
N PRO A 264 14.35 14.92 6.92
CA PRO A 264 13.42 14.72 5.82
C PRO A 264 14.16 14.28 4.55
N VAL A 265 13.58 13.32 3.82
CA VAL A 265 14.09 12.89 2.51
C VAL A 265 13.60 13.88 1.45
N PRO A 266 14.48 14.36 0.55
CA PRO A 266 14.07 15.24 -0.53
C PRO A 266 13.02 14.62 -1.44
N GLU A 267 11.96 15.37 -1.73
CA GLU A 267 10.83 14.90 -2.55
C GLU A 267 10.74 15.57 -3.93
N GLN A 268 11.46 16.68 -4.15
CA GLN A 268 11.46 17.41 -5.42
C GLN A 268 12.79 17.30 -6.15
N ILE A 269 12.72 16.94 -7.44
CA ILE A 269 13.85 16.92 -8.36
C ILE A 269 13.65 18.04 -9.38
N LYS A 270 14.65 18.91 -9.52
CA LYS A 270 14.70 19.92 -10.58
C LYS A 270 15.38 19.31 -11.80
N THR A 271 14.65 19.25 -12.91
CA THR A 271 15.21 18.83 -14.21
C THR A 271 15.26 20.01 -15.16
N TYR A 272 16.42 20.23 -15.78
CA TYR A 272 16.61 21.30 -16.77
C TYR A 272 17.46 20.83 -17.96
N VAL A 273 17.32 21.52 -19.09
CA VAL A 273 18.05 21.22 -20.33
C VAL A 273 19.35 22.01 -20.36
N LYS A 274 20.49 21.32 -20.49
CA LYS A 274 21.81 21.94 -20.66
C LYS A 274 22.58 21.21 -21.76
N GLY A 275 22.97 21.93 -22.82
CA GLY A 275 23.71 21.34 -23.93
C GLY A 275 22.98 20.19 -24.64
N GLY A 276 21.65 20.29 -24.77
CA GLY A 276 20.82 19.24 -25.40
C GLY A 276 20.60 17.98 -24.56
N LYS A 277 21.07 17.95 -23.30
CA LYS A 277 20.87 16.86 -22.36
C LYS A 277 20.01 17.30 -21.17
N LEU A 278 19.26 16.36 -20.60
CA LEU A 278 18.56 16.57 -19.33
C LEU A 278 19.56 16.37 -18.18
N VAL A 279 19.57 17.32 -17.25
CA VAL A 279 20.33 17.27 -15.99
C VAL A 279 19.32 17.36 -14.86
N SER A 280 19.47 16.51 -13.84
CA SER A 280 18.59 16.44 -12.68
C SER A 280 19.39 16.74 -11.41
N GLU A 281 18.85 17.60 -10.56
CA GLU A 281 19.40 17.98 -9.25
C GLU A 281 18.31 17.85 -8.20
N ILE A 282 18.68 17.43 -7.00
CA ILE A 282 17.77 17.41 -5.84
C ILE A 282 17.51 18.85 -5.40
N VAL A 283 16.26 19.18 -5.13
CA VAL A 283 15.91 20.48 -4.56
C VAL A 283 16.01 20.37 -3.04
N GLU A 284 16.96 21.09 -2.47
CA GLU A 284 17.10 21.23 -1.03
C GLU A 284 16.12 22.32 -0.56
N HIS A 285 15.19 21.95 0.31
CA HIS A 285 14.38 22.90 1.07
C HIS A 285 14.98 22.93 2.46
N ALA A 286 15.57 24.06 2.85
CA ALA A 286 15.96 24.26 4.24
C ALA A 286 14.67 24.27 5.08
N GLY A 287 14.39 23.15 5.74
CA GLY A 287 13.31 22.95 6.69
C GLY A 287 13.89 22.61 8.05
#